data_AF-A0A1G8R712-F1
#
_entry.id   AF-A0A1G8R712-F1
#
_cell.length_a   1.000
_cell.length_b   1.000
_cell.length_c   1.000
_cell.angle_alpha   90.00
_cell.angle_beta   90.00
_cell.angle_gamma   90.00
#
_symmetry.space_group_name_H-M   'P 1'
#
loop_
_entity.id
_entity.type
_entity.pdbx_description
1 polymer ?
#
loop_
_entity_poly.entity_id
_entity_poly.type
_entity_poly.pdbx_seq_one_letter_code
_entity_poly.pdbx_strand_id
1 'polypeptide(L)'
;MGNPGLASAETRYELWQGSSGGAGVQQLATRVARCADEADAALARLAQVQMGQWQSPAGRAYRNALVRRVAELRRARDALREASALLMHQAALAAGNGF
;
A
#
# COMPACT_ATOMS: atom_id res chain seq x y z
N MET A 1 2.20 -28.21 41.76
CA MET A 1 3.52 -27.81 41.20
C MET A 1 3.35 -27.66 39.70
N GLY A 2 3.27 -26.42 39.21
CA GLY A 2 3.10 -26.13 37.78
C GLY A 2 4.40 -26.35 37.02
N ASN A 3 4.32 -26.98 35.85
CA ASN A 3 5.49 -27.39 35.07
C ASN A 3 6.06 -26.18 34.29
N PRO A 4 7.28 -25.69 34.60
CA PRO A 4 7.83 -24.47 34.01
C PRO A 4 8.14 -24.58 32.51
N GLY A 5 8.19 -25.80 31.96
CA GLY A 5 8.46 -26.03 30.54
C GLY A 5 7.33 -25.63 29.60
N LEU A 6 6.06 -25.68 30.05
CA LEU A 6 4.91 -25.31 29.23
C LEU A 6 4.77 -23.79 29.12
N ALA A 7 5.00 -23.06 30.21
CA ALA A 7 4.99 -21.59 30.20
C ALA A 7 6.06 -21.02 29.24
N SER A 8 7.26 -21.60 29.21
CA SER A 8 8.34 -21.17 28.31
C SER A 8 8.03 -21.44 26.81
N ALA A 9 7.31 -22.52 26.51
CA ALA A 9 6.91 -22.87 25.16
C ALA A 9 5.77 -21.97 24.64
N GLU A 10 4.82 -21.63 25.51
CA GLU A 10 3.68 -20.74 25.21
C GLU A 10 4.17 -19.31 24.93
N THR A 11 5.04 -18.76 25.79
CA THR A 11 5.66 -17.44 25.55
C THR A 11 6.47 -17.39 24.26
N ARG A 12 7.21 -18.45 23.93
CA ARG A 12 7.95 -18.56 22.65
C ARG A 12 7.03 -18.59 21.44
N TYR A 13 5.87 -19.25 21.55
CA TYR A 13 4.91 -19.37 20.47
C TYR A 13 4.18 -18.03 20.23
N GLU A 14 3.81 -17.32 21.29
CA GLU A 14 3.25 -15.97 21.21
C GLU A 14 4.25 -14.96 20.61
N LEU A 15 5.53 -15.02 21.01
CA LEU A 15 6.61 -14.23 20.40
C LEU A 15 6.79 -14.55 18.91
N TRP A 16 6.70 -15.83 18.53
CA TRP A 16 6.80 -16.24 17.12
C TRP A 16 5.59 -15.78 16.30
N GLN A 17 4.39 -15.81 16.87
CA GLN A 17 3.18 -15.33 16.20
C GLN A 17 3.15 -13.80 16.06
N GLY A 18 3.56 -13.05 17.08
CA GLY A 18 3.68 -11.59 17.01
C GLY A 18 4.72 -11.12 16.00
N SER A 19 5.90 -11.75 15.99
CA SER A 19 6.98 -11.42 15.04
C SER A 19 6.68 -11.83 13.60
N SER A 20 6.07 -13.01 13.38
CA SER A 20 5.69 -13.46 12.03
C SER A 20 4.52 -12.66 11.46
N GLY A 21 3.53 -12.31 12.29
CA GLY A 21 2.41 -11.45 11.90
C GLY A 21 2.86 -10.03 11.55
N GLY A 22 3.68 -9.40 12.40
CA GLY A 22 4.23 -8.06 12.14
C GLY A 22 5.09 -8.00 10.88
N ALA A 23 5.95 -9.01 10.64
CA ALA A 23 6.75 -9.10 9.42
C ALA A 23 5.90 -9.27 8.15
N GLY A 24 4.84 -10.08 8.20
CA GLY A 24 3.91 -10.24 7.08
C GLY A 24 3.14 -8.95 6.76
N VAL A 25 2.65 -8.25 7.78
CA VAL A 25 1.96 -6.96 7.63
C VAL A 25 2.91 -5.89 7.07
N GLN A 26 4.16 -5.86 7.54
CA GLN A 26 5.20 -4.97 7.03
C GLN A 26 5.53 -5.22 5.55
N GLN A 27 5.61 -6.49 5.15
CA GLN A 27 5.81 -6.85 3.75
C GLN A 27 4.64 -6.41 2.87
N LEU A 28 3.40 -6.60 3.35
CA LEU A 28 2.20 -6.12 2.65
C LEU A 28 2.22 -4.59 2.52
N ALA A 29 2.55 -3.86 3.58
CA ALA A 29 2.66 -2.41 3.58
C ALA A 29 3.65 -1.91 2.51
N THR A 30 4.78 -2.61 2.37
CA THR A 30 5.83 -2.31 1.39
C THR A 30 5.34 -2.54 -0.05
N ARG A 31 4.60 -3.62 -0.30
CA ARG A 31 4.01 -3.90 -1.61
C ARG A 31 2.95 -2.86 -1.99
N VAL A 32 2.13 -2.44 -1.02
CA VAL A 32 1.12 -1.40 -1.23
C VAL A 32 1.77 -0.05 -1.53
N ALA A 33 2.85 0.31 -0.82
CA ALA A 33 3.63 1.52 -1.10
C ALA A 33 4.19 1.49 -2.53
N ARG A 34 4.80 0.38 -2.94
CA ARG A 34 5.31 0.21 -4.32
C ARG A 34 4.21 0.38 -5.36
N CYS A 35 2.99 -0.10 -5.10
CA CYS A 35 1.87 0.08 -6.02
C CYS A 35 1.48 1.56 -6.16
N ALA A 36 1.56 2.33 -5.07
CA ALA A 36 1.36 3.78 -5.14
C ALA A 36 2.46 4.48 -5.97
N ASP A 37 3.72 4.06 -5.83
CA ASP A 37 4.84 4.60 -6.63
C ASP A 37 4.68 4.29 -8.12
N GLU A 38 4.23 3.08 -8.47
CA GLU A 38 3.94 2.69 -9.84
C GLU A 38 2.79 3.52 -10.44
N ALA A 39 1.77 3.86 -9.63
CA ALA A 39 0.69 4.76 -10.01
C ALA A 39 1.17 6.21 -10.25
N ASP A 40 2.09 6.73 -9.42
CA ASP A 40 2.73 8.03 -9.66
C ASP A 40 3.53 8.04 -10.96
N ALA A 41 4.32 6.98 -11.22
CA ALA A 41 5.06 6.85 -12.46
C ALA A 41 4.13 6.83 -13.68
N ALA A 42 2.97 6.16 -13.59
CA ALA A 42 1.96 6.17 -14.63
C ALA A 42 1.35 7.56 -14.84
N LEU A 43 1.01 8.29 -13.76
CA LEU A 43 0.52 9.67 -13.83
C LEU A 43 1.54 10.62 -14.48
N ALA A 44 2.82 10.49 -14.12
CA ALA A 44 3.90 11.27 -14.72
C ALA A 44 4.02 11.00 -16.22
N ARG A 45 3.98 9.73 -16.65
CA ARG A 45 3.97 9.36 -18.08
C ARG A 45 2.75 9.92 -18.81
N LEU A 46 1.56 9.85 -18.22
CA LEU A 46 0.34 10.40 -18.82
C LEU A 46 0.41 11.92 -19.00
N ALA A 47 1.07 12.64 -18.09
CA ALA A 47 1.28 14.08 -18.22
C ALA A 47 2.22 14.44 -19.40
N GLN A 48 3.16 13.56 -19.75
CA GLN A 48 4.07 13.73 -20.89
C GLN A 48 3.37 13.49 -22.23
N VAL A 49 2.34 12.64 -22.27
CA VAL A 49 1.55 12.38 -23.48
C VAL A 49 0.57 13.54 -23.71
N GLN A 50 1.10 14.65 -24.21
CA GLN A 50 0.29 15.82 -24.54
C GLN A 50 -0.32 15.67 -25.94
N MET A 51 -1.65 15.54 -25.99
CA MET A 51 -2.44 15.68 -27.23
C MET A 51 -3.14 17.04 -27.31
N GLY A 52 -2.52 18.08 -26.74
CA GLY A 52 -3.10 19.43 -26.65
C GLY A 52 -3.44 20.05 -28.00
N GLN A 53 -2.64 19.75 -29.04
CA GLN A 53 -2.79 20.31 -30.38
C GLN A 53 -3.86 19.59 -31.25
N TRP A 54 -4.37 18.44 -30.80
CA TRP A 54 -5.35 17.67 -31.59
C TRP A 54 -6.78 18.24 -31.42
N GLN A 55 -7.17 19.16 -32.29
CA GLN A 55 -8.38 19.96 -32.15
C GLN A 55 -9.68 19.27 -32.64
N SER A 56 -9.58 18.07 -33.20
CA SER A 56 -10.74 17.32 -33.73
C SER A 56 -11.73 16.90 -32.61
N PRO A 57 -13.00 16.57 -32.95
CA PRO A 57 -13.94 15.96 -32.01
C PRO A 57 -13.40 14.70 -31.35
N ALA A 58 -12.67 13.86 -32.09
CA ALA A 58 -11.99 12.68 -31.56
C ALA A 58 -10.92 13.05 -30.52
N GLY A 59 -10.13 14.09 -30.79
CA GLY A 59 -9.13 14.62 -29.85
C GLY A 59 -9.75 15.15 -28.55
N ARG A 60 -10.89 15.86 -28.64
CA ARG A 60 -11.65 16.30 -27.45
C ARG A 60 -12.19 15.12 -26.65
N ALA A 61 -12.79 14.13 -27.31
CA ALA A 61 -13.31 12.92 -26.66
C ALA A 61 -12.20 12.16 -25.92
N TYR A 62 -11.04 12.00 -26.56
CA TYR A 62 -9.86 11.39 -25.94
C TYR A 62 -9.42 12.15 -24.68
N ARG A 63 -9.25 13.47 -24.75
CA ARG A 63 -8.83 14.27 -23.58
C ARG A 63 -9.83 14.19 -22.43
N ASN A 64 -11.13 14.22 -22.73
CA ASN A 64 -12.18 14.06 -21.71
C ASN A 64 -12.13 12.69 -21.04
N ALA A 65 -11.90 11.62 -21.82
CA ALA A 65 -11.73 10.29 -21.26
C ALA A 65 -10.45 10.19 -20.41
N LEU A 66 -9.35 10.76 -20.88
CA LEU A 66 -8.07 10.79 -20.18
C LEU A 66 -8.18 11.51 -18.83
N VAL A 67 -8.84 12.67 -18.76
CA VAL A 67 -9.05 13.41 -17.51
C VAL A 67 -9.77 12.55 -16.46
N ARG A 68 -10.80 11.79 -16.87
CA ARG A 68 -11.50 10.88 -15.94
C ARG A 68 -10.59 9.78 -15.43
N ARG A 69 -9.80 9.13 -16.31
CA ARG A 69 -8.85 8.08 -15.92
C ARG A 69 -7.75 8.59 -15.00
N VAL A 70 -7.23 9.79 -15.26
CA VAL A 70 -6.25 10.45 -14.39
C VAL A 70 -6.84 10.72 -13.00
N ALA A 71 -8.10 11.17 -12.92
CA ALA A 71 -8.77 11.40 -11.65
C ALA A 71 -8.98 10.10 -10.87
N GLU A 72 -9.42 9.02 -11.53
CA GLU A 72 -9.56 7.69 -10.92
C GLU A 72 -8.21 7.16 -10.40
N LEU A 73 -7.15 7.27 -11.21
CA LEU A 73 -5.81 6.79 -10.83
C LEU A 73 -5.23 7.58 -9.64
N ARG A 74 -5.46 8.90 -9.59
CA ARG A 74 -5.06 9.72 -8.42
C ARG A 74 -5.75 9.25 -7.15
N ARG A 75 -7.07 9.03 -7.19
CA ARG A 75 -7.82 8.52 -6.03
C ARG A 75 -7.31 7.14 -5.58
N ALA A 76 -7.05 6.24 -6.54
CA ALA A 76 -6.51 4.92 -6.25
C ALA A 76 -5.13 4.99 -5.58
N ARG A 77 -4.23 5.83 -6.10
CA ARG A 77 -2.92 6.08 -5.49
C ARG A 77 -3.05 6.63 -4.06
N ASP A 78 -3.93 7.59 -3.85
CA ASP A 78 -4.11 8.20 -2.52
C ASP A 78 -4.62 7.17 -1.50
N ALA A 79 -5.57 6.32 -1.91
CA ALA A 79 -6.04 5.19 -1.10
C ALA A 79 -4.94 4.15 -0.81
N LEU A 80 -4.05 3.87 -1.77
CA LEU A 80 -2.90 2.97 -1.55
C LEU A 80 -1.92 3.55 -0.54
N ARG A 81 -1.63 4.85 -0.60
CA ARG A 81 -0.75 5.52 0.38
C ARG A 81 -1.33 5.46 1.79
N GLU A 82 -2.62 5.73 1.92
CA GLU A 82 -3.33 5.63 3.20
C GLU A 82 -3.30 4.19 3.74
N ALA A 83 -3.61 3.20 2.91
CA ALA A 83 -3.57 1.80 3.27
C ALA A 83 -2.16 1.34 3.70
N SER A 84 -1.11 1.80 3.00
CA SER A 84 0.27 1.50 3.37
C SER A 84 0.61 2.09 4.75
N ALA A 85 0.27 3.35 5.00
CA ALA A 85 0.50 3.99 6.29
C ALA A 85 -0.20 3.27 7.45
N LEU A 86 -1.47 2.86 7.24
CA LEU A 86 -2.21 2.07 8.22
C LEU A 86 -1.55 0.72 8.50
N LEU A 87 -1.12 -0.01 7.45
CA LEU A 87 -0.43 -1.29 7.62
C LEU A 87 0.92 -1.16 8.34
N MET A 88 1.72 -0.14 8.02
CA MET A 88 2.97 0.15 8.73
C MET A 88 2.71 0.39 10.22
N HIS A 89 1.65 1.16 10.54
CA HIS A 89 1.26 1.40 11.92
C HIS A 89 0.84 0.11 12.63
N GLN A 90 0.05 -0.74 11.99
CA GLN A 90 -0.34 -2.05 12.55
C GLN A 90 0.87 -2.97 12.77
N ALA A 91 1.82 -2.99 11.84
CA ALA A 91 3.06 -3.75 11.99
C ALA A 91 3.88 -3.26 13.19
N ALA A 92 3.97 -1.94 13.40
CA ALA A 92 4.65 -1.35 14.54
C ALA A 92 3.96 -1.69 15.88
N LEU A 93 2.62 -1.66 15.92
CA LEU A 93 1.86 -2.08 17.10
C LEU A 93 2.07 -3.56 17.42
N ALA A 94 2.05 -4.43 16.40
CA ALA A 94 2.31 -5.86 16.58
C ALA A 94 3.73 -6.15 17.10
N ALA A 95 4.72 -5.33 16.70
CA ALA A 95 6.09 -5.43 17.21
C ALA A 95 6.26 -4.82 18.62
N GLY A 96 5.44 -3.81 18.98
CA GLY A 96 5.50 -3.11 20.26
C GLY A 96 4.75 -3.79 21.41
N ASN A 97 3.75 -4.62 21.12
CA ASN A 97 2.97 -5.38 22.13
C ASN A 97 3.69 -6.65 22.65
N GLY A 98 5.00 -6.75 22.48
CA GLY A 98 5.83 -7.87 22.95
C GLY A 98 6.54 -7.65 24.30
N PHE A 99 6.09 -6.68 25.11
CA PHE A 99 6.66 -6.37 26.44
C PHE A 99 5.63 -6.50 27.55
#